data_AF-A0A960N070-F1
#
_entry.id   AF-A0A960N070-F1
#
_cell.length_a   1.000
_cell.length_b   1.000
_cell.length_c   1.000
_cell.angle_alpha   90.00
_cell.angle_beta   90.00
_cell.angle_gamma   90.00
#
_symmetry.space_group_name_H-M   'P 1'
#
loop_
_entity.id
_entity.type
_entity.pdbx_description
1 polymer ?
#
loop_
_entity_poly.entity_id
_entity_poly.type
_entity_poly.pdbx_seq_one_letter_code
_entity_poly.pdbx_strand_id
1 'polypeptide(L)'
;MMRDFDDIDLDAEEDYEIRQRSRDEDYRKAYGEWVASLPPEERERLGELGLDRASVPGAGTGAPSRDLAESSMACCEPEEIVEAEPQPSTTPSLDEPDPERLHDLLRRLVGELIGQDNARLSLECLALVTGLSYCGDSMTEIAARHGVTRAAVSKRCVELSRALNLKPSRAMRSISARQSYRRARLKHLSTQV
;
A
#
# COMPACT_ATOMS: atom_id res chain seq x y z
N MET A 1 -8.79 5.93 35.88
CA MET A 1 -9.23 7.24 35.35
C MET A 1 -9.24 7.10 33.84
N MET A 2 -10.37 6.66 33.30
CA MET A 2 -10.59 6.43 31.87
C MET A 2 -10.72 7.81 31.22
N ARG A 3 -9.98 8.07 30.15
CA ARG A 3 -10.18 9.29 29.35
C ARG A 3 -11.32 9.00 28.37
N ASP A 4 -12.39 9.77 28.49
CA ASP A 4 -13.46 9.84 27.51
C ASP A 4 -12.86 10.18 26.14
N PHE A 5 -13.19 9.36 25.13
CA PHE A 5 -12.68 9.42 23.76
C PHE A 5 -13.80 9.73 22.76
N ASP A 6 -14.86 10.41 23.20
CA ASP A 6 -16.07 10.70 22.40
C ASP A 6 -16.31 12.22 22.30
N ASP A 7 -15.37 12.94 21.72
CA ASP A 7 -15.65 14.23 21.06
C ASP A 7 -15.06 14.14 19.64
N ILE A 8 -15.72 13.34 18.80
CA ILE A 8 -15.56 13.45 17.35
C ILE A 8 -16.31 14.73 16.97
N ASP A 9 -15.57 15.65 16.36
CA ASP A 9 -16.01 17.00 15.99
C ASP A 9 -17.08 16.90 14.87
N LEU A 10 -18.35 16.65 15.25
CA LEU A 10 -19.48 16.45 14.35
C LEU A 10 -19.69 17.65 13.40
N ASP A 11 -19.33 18.85 13.87
CA ASP A 11 -19.36 20.08 13.08
C ASP A 11 -18.40 20.03 11.88
N ALA A 12 -17.27 19.30 12.00
CA ALA A 12 -16.29 19.14 10.92
C ALA A 12 -16.75 18.15 9.84
N GLU A 13 -17.61 17.18 10.18
CA GLU A 13 -18.19 16.22 9.24
C GLU A 13 -19.28 16.88 8.38
N GLU A 14 -20.17 17.67 8.98
CA GLU A 14 -21.18 18.46 8.24
C GLU A 14 -20.50 19.41 7.22
N ASP A 15 -19.42 20.08 7.63
CA ASP A 15 -18.62 20.96 6.77
C ASP A 15 -17.92 20.23 5.61
N TYR A 16 -17.59 18.95 5.80
CA TYR A 16 -17.02 18.11 4.75
C TYR A 16 -18.09 17.66 3.75
N GLU A 17 -19.24 17.19 4.23
CA GLU A 17 -20.34 16.73 3.37
C GLU A 17 -20.87 17.84 2.45
N ILE A 18 -20.99 19.06 2.98
CA ILE A 18 -21.42 20.24 2.21
C ILE A 18 -20.40 20.53 1.08
N ARG A 19 -19.10 20.52 1.38
CA ARG A 19 -18.04 20.73 0.38
C ARG A 19 -17.97 19.61 -0.65
N GLN A 20 -18.17 18.37 -0.24
CA GLN A 20 -18.17 17.22 -1.15
C GLN A 20 -19.38 17.30 -2.10
N ARG A 21 -20.58 17.60 -1.59
CA ARG A 21 -21.78 17.75 -2.42
C ARG A 21 -21.63 18.82 -3.50
N SER A 22 -21.06 19.97 -3.13
CA SER A 22 -20.78 21.05 -4.09
C SER A 22 -19.81 20.60 -5.19
N ARG A 23 -18.73 19.89 -4.84
CA ARG A 23 -17.76 19.37 -5.82
C ARG A 23 -18.34 18.27 -6.71
N ASP A 24 -19.18 17.42 -6.15
CA ASP A 24 -19.88 16.37 -6.89
C ASP A 24 -20.86 16.97 -7.90
N GLU A 25 -21.56 18.05 -7.54
CA GLU A 25 -22.42 18.81 -8.45
C GLU A 25 -21.63 19.46 -9.59
N ASP A 26 -20.51 20.12 -9.27
CA ASP A 26 -19.61 20.70 -10.27
C ASP A 26 -19.07 19.63 -11.23
N TYR A 27 -18.68 18.47 -10.69
CA TYR A 27 -18.20 17.34 -11.48
C TYR A 27 -19.29 16.77 -12.40
N ARG A 28 -20.52 16.56 -11.91
CA ARG A 28 -21.64 16.09 -12.75
C ARG A 28 -21.89 17.03 -13.92
N LYS A 29 -21.84 18.34 -13.67
CA LYS A 29 -22.04 19.35 -14.71
C LYS A 29 -20.91 19.32 -15.74
N ALA A 30 -19.66 19.38 -15.29
CA ALA A 30 -18.50 19.35 -16.19
C ALA A 30 -18.44 18.05 -17.02
N TYR A 31 -18.80 16.92 -16.42
CA TYR A 31 -18.88 15.65 -17.12
C TYR A 31 -19.97 15.65 -18.19
N GLY A 32 -21.16 16.18 -17.89
CA GLY A 32 -22.25 16.30 -18.86
C GLY A 32 -21.89 17.21 -20.04
N GLU A 33 -21.22 18.33 -19.78
CA GLU A 33 -20.70 19.23 -20.83
C GLU A 33 -19.64 18.55 -21.69
N TRP A 34 -18.74 17.79 -21.07
CA TRP A 34 -17.74 17.00 -21.78
C TRP A 34 -18.39 15.93 -22.67
N VAL A 35 -19.32 15.12 -22.15
CA VAL A 35 -20.04 14.11 -22.96
C VAL A 35 -20.81 14.76 -24.12
N ALA A 36 -21.41 15.93 -23.90
CA ALA A 36 -22.11 16.68 -24.95
C ALA A 36 -21.16 17.22 -26.04
N SER A 37 -19.90 17.47 -25.70
CA SER A 37 -18.88 17.96 -26.66
C SER A 37 -18.32 16.87 -27.58
N LEU A 38 -18.56 15.59 -27.26
CA LEU A 38 -18.01 14.47 -28.03
C LEU A 38 -18.80 14.18 -29.31
N PRO A 39 -18.12 13.66 -30.36
CA PRO A 39 -18.77 13.13 -31.55
C PRO A 39 -19.79 12.02 -31.21
N PRO A 40 -20.84 11.83 -32.04
CA PRO A 40 -21.88 10.84 -31.78
C PRO A 40 -21.33 9.41 -31.68
N GLU A 41 -20.31 9.06 -32.47
CA GLU A 41 -19.64 7.74 -32.41
C GLU A 41 -18.93 7.50 -31.07
N GLU A 42 -18.33 8.53 -30.48
CA GLU A 42 -17.65 8.41 -29.20
C GLU A 42 -18.63 8.33 -28.04
N ARG A 43 -19.78 8.99 -28.15
CA ARG A 43 -20.88 8.90 -27.17
C ARG A 43 -21.51 7.51 -27.16
N GLU A 44 -21.65 6.87 -28.33
CA GLU A 44 -22.15 5.51 -28.43
C GLU A 44 -21.20 4.50 -27.76
N ARG A 45 -19.89 4.63 -28.01
CA ARG A 45 -18.85 3.83 -27.32
C ARG A 45 -18.85 4.03 -25.80
N LEU A 46 -19.08 5.25 -25.32
CA LEU A 46 -19.22 5.50 -23.89
C LEU A 46 -20.46 4.80 -23.31
N GLY A 47 -21.57 4.77 -24.05
CA GLY A 47 -22.77 4.04 -23.68
C GLY A 47 -22.54 2.52 -23.59
N GLU A 48 -21.83 1.94 -24.56
CA GLU A 48 -21.45 0.51 -24.53
C GLU A 48 -20.61 0.14 -23.30
N LEU A 49 -19.78 1.07 -22.84
CA LEU A 49 -18.91 0.90 -21.65
C LEU A 49 -19.62 1.25 -20.33
N GLY A 50 -20.87 1.71 -20.35
CA GLY A 50 -21.60 2.17 -19.16
C GLY A 50 -21.02 3.45 -18.55
N LEU A 51 -20.32 4.25 -19.37
CA LEU A 51 -19.69 5.53 -19.02
C LEU A 51 -20.48 6.71 -19.58
N ASP A 52 -21.78 6.56 -19.81
CA ASP A 52 -22.65 7.64 -20.28
C ASP A 52 -23.04 8.62 -19.17
N ARG A 53 -22.73 8.30 -17.90
CA ARG A 53 -23.07 9.09 -16.72
C ARG A 53 -21.87 9.33 -15.83
N ALA A 54 -21.86 10.49 -15.18
CA ALA A 54 -20.86 10.84 -14.19
C ALA A 54 -20.92 9.85 -13.01
N SER A 55 -19.80 9.21 -12.71
CA SER A 55 -19.67 8.34 -11.54
C SER A 55 -19.44 9.20 -10.31
N VAL A 56 -20.44 9.28 -9.44
CA VAL A 56 -20.34 9.95 -8.15
C VAL A 56 -20.72 8.95 -7.07
N PRO A 57 -19.86 8.73 -6.05
CA PRO A 57 -20.22 7.93 -4.89
C PRO A 57 -21.49 8.50 -4.24
N GLY A 58 -22.53 7.69 -4.10
CA GLY A 58 -23.72 8.08 -3.36
C GLY A 58 -23.37 8.34 -1.90
N ALA A 59 -23.74 9.51 -1.39
CA ALA A 59 -23.64 9.96 0.00
C ALA A 59 -22.27 9.72 0.68
N GLY A 60 -21.41 10.75 0.66
CA GLY A 60 -20.66 11.30 1.81
C GLY A 60 -19.63 10.44 2.56
N THR A 61 -19.78 9.13 2.62
CA THR A 61 -18.87 8.21 3.29
C THR A 61 -18.12 7.43 2.22
N GLY A 62 -16.80 7.36 2.29
CA GLY A 62 -15.96 6.56 1.39
C GLY A 62 -16.21 5.04 1.44
N ALA A 63 -17.34 4.62 1.99
CA ALA A 63 -17.84 3.26 1.95
C ALA A 63 -19.04 3.22 0.97
N PRO A 64 -19.10 2.25 0.03
CA PRO A 64 -20.40 1.89 -0.54
C PRO A 64 -21.38 1.62 0.61
N SER A 65 -22.69 1.87 0.40
CA SER A 65 -23.77 1.75 1.40
C SER A 65 -23.87 0.40 2.13
N ARG A 66 -23.02 -0.56 1.77
CA ARG A 66 -22.70 -1.79 2.45
C ARG A 66 -21.22 -2.05 2.20
N ASP A 67 -20.43 -2.12 3.26
CA ASP A 67 -19.09 -2.68 3.13
C ASP A 67 -19.22 -4.15 2.68
N LEU A 68 -18.29 -4.64 1.88
CA LEU A 68 -18.25 -6.05 1.49
C LEU A 68 -18.16 -6.95 2.74
N ALA A 69 -17.51 -6.45 3.80
CA ALA A 69 -17.43 -7.08 5.12
C ALA A 69 -18.80 -7.27 5.81
N GLU A 70 -19.81 -6.48 5.44
CA GLU A 70 -21.18 -6.60 5.97
C GLU A 70 -22.08 -7.50 5.12
N SER A 71 -21.57 -8.04 4.01
CA SER A 71 -22.30 -9.00 3.20
C SER A 71 -22.20 -10.41 3.79
N SER A 72 -23.25 -11.22 3.65
CA SER A 72 -23.22 -12.64 4.03
C SER A 72 -22.14 -13.45 3.28
N MET A 73 -21.57 -12.90 2.20
CA MET A 73 -20.43 -13.47 1.49
C MET A 73 -19.10 -13.32 2.26
N ALA A 74 -19.03 -12.41 3.24
CA ALA A 74 -17.86 -12.19 4.09
C ALA A 74 -17.97 -12.87 5.46
N CYS A 75 -19.07 -13.58 5.75
CA CYS A 75 -19.19 -14.39 6.96
C CYS A 75 -18.28 -15.61 6.81
N CYS A 76 -17.16 -15.64 7.53
CA CYS A 76 -16.52 -16.90 7.89
C CYS A 76 -17.42 -17.55 8.93
N GLU A 77 -18.38 -18.38 8.49
CA GLU A 77 -19.08 -19.29 9.40
C GLU A 77 -17.99 -20.00 10.23
N PRO A 78 -18.05 -19.98 11.57
CA PRO A 78 -17.18 -20.84 12.35
C PRO A 78 -17.51 -22.26 11.90
N GLU A 79 -16.57 -22.94 11.23
CA GLU A 79 -16.74 -24.33 10.86
C GLU A 79 -17.15 -25.10 12.12
N GLU A 80 -18.42 -25.50 12.20
CA GLU A 80 -18.82 -26.55 13.12
C GLU A 80 -17.93 -27.74 12.79
N ILE A 81 -17.11 -28.15 13.77
CA ILE A 81 -16.35 -29.39 13.70
C ILE A 81 -17.38 -30.52 13.77
N VAL A 82 -18.05 -30.79 12.66
CA VAL A 82 -18.83 -31.99 12.48
C VAL A 82 -17.80 -33.09 12.21
N GLU A 83 -17.64 -34.03 13.14
CA GLU A 83 -16.91 -35.28 12.91
C GLU A 83 -17.63 -36.05 11.78
N ALA A 84 -17.34 -35.69 10.55
CA ALA A 84 -17.78 -36.39 9.36
C ALA A 84 -16.69 -37.40 8.96
N GLU A 85 -17.09 -38.64 8.74
CA GLU A 85 -16.23 -39.72 8.25
C GLU A 85 -15.35 -39.26 7.07
N PRO A 86 -14.08 -39.70 6.99
CA PRO A 86 -13.11 -39.12 6.07
C PRO A 86 -13.45 -39.49 4.63
N GLN A 87 -14.11 -38.58 3.92
CA GLN A 87 -14.12 -38.54 2.47
C GLN A 87 -12.76 -37.97 2.00
N PRO A 88 -12.09 -38.55 1.00
CA PRO A 88 -10.85 -37.99 0.46
C PRO A 88 -11.16 -36.75 -0.37
N SER A 89 -11.42 -35.63 0.29
CA SER A 89 -11.48 -34.32 -0.35
C SER A 89 -10.06 -33.93 -0.77
N THR A 90 -9.83 -33.94 -2.07
CA THR A 90 -8.67 -33.30 -2.70
C THR A 90 -8.91 -31.78 -2.67
N THR A 91 -8.87 -31.19 -1.49
CA THR A 91 -8.67 -29.75 -1.32
C THR A 91 -7.17 -29.50 -1.46
N PRO A 92 -6.72 -28.54 -2.29
CA PRO A 92 -5.34 -28.09 -2.17
C PRO A 92 -5.21 -27.47 -0.78
N SER A 93 -4.52 -28.17 0.12
CA SER A 93 -4.08 -27.61 1.38
C SER A 93 -3.43 -26.26 1.07
N LEU A 94 -3.97 -25.19 1.65
CA LEU A 94 -3.16 -23.98 1.84
C LEU A 94 -1.97 -24.46 2.64
N ASP A 95 -0.82 -24.64 1.99
CA ASP A 95 0.40 -25.11 2.62
C ASP A 95 0.59 -24.31 3.91
N GLU A 96 0.37 -24.94 5.07
CA GLU A 96 0.80 -24.35 6.33
C GLU A 96 2.28 -23.99 6.12
N PRO A 97 2.67 -22.74 6.44
CA PRO A 97 4.04 -22.31 6.19
C PRO A 97 4.94 -23.26 6.95
N ASP A 98 5.72 -24.06 6.21
CA ASP A 98 6.66 -25.03 6.74
C ASP A 98 7.40 -24.40 7.94
N PRO A 99 7.18 -24.92 9.16
CA PRO A 99 7.68 -24.28 10.37
C PRO A 99 9.20 -24.17 10.35
N GLU A 100 9.89 -25.08 9.65
CA GLU A 100 11.34 -25.00 9.46
C GLU A 100 11.74 -23.81 8.60
N ARG A 101 10.99 -23.54 7.51
CA ARG A 101 11.21 -22.37 6.66
C ARG A 101 10.94 -21.06 7.38
N LEU A 102 9.88 -21.01 8.19
CA LEU A 102 9.59 -19.83 9.02
C LEU A 102 10.71 -19.60 10.03
N HIS A 103 11.13 -20.65 10.75
CA HIS A 103 12.25 -20.56 11.69
C HIS A 103 13.56 -20.15 11.01
N ASP A 104 13.82 -20.62 9.79
CA ASP A 104 15.01 -20.24 9.03
C ASP A 104 15.00 -18.77 8.61
N LEU A 105 13.84 -18.25 8.19
CA LEU A 105 13.68 -16.82 7.90
C LEU A 105 13.90 -15.97 9.15
N LEU A 106 13.32 -16.37 10.29
CA LEU A 106 13.52 -15.69 11.56
C LEU A 106 14.99 -15.74 12.00
N ARG A 107 15.65 -16.89 11.89
CA ARG A 107 17.08 -17.05 12.23
C ARG A 107 17.97 -16.15 11.38
N ARG A 108 17.72 -16.08 10.06
CA ARG A 108 18.45 -15.18 9.15
C ARG A 108 18.22 -13.72 9.50
N LEU A 109 16.97 -13.33 9.78
CA LEU A 109 16.61 -11.97 10.15
C LEU A 109 17.29 -11.54 11.46
N VAL A 110 17.15 -12.35 12.51
CA VAL A 110 17.75 -12.08 13.82
C VAL A 110 19.27 -12.06 13.73
N GLY A 111 19.87 -13.00 12.99
CA GLY A 111 21.32 -13.03 12.75
C GLY A 111 21.83 -11.76 12.05
N GLU A 112 21.11 -11.30 11.01
CA GLU A 112 21.45 -10.06 10.31
C GLU A 112 21.37 -8.84 11.24
N LEU A 113 20.40 -8.79 12.16
CA LEU A 113 20.21 -7.68 13.10
C LEU A 113 21.25 -7.67 14.23
N ILE A 114 21.60 -8.83 14.79
CA ILE A 114 22.62 -8.95 15.84
C ILE A 114 23.99 -8.52 15.32
N GLY A 115 24.30 -8.79 14.06
CA GLY A 115 25.57 -8.41 13.44
C GLY A 115 25.75 -6.92 13.14
N GLN A 116 24.80 -6.06 13.51
CA GLN A 116 24.85 -4.63 13.18
C GLN A 116 25.32 -3.77 14.35
N ASP A 117 26.25 -2.87 14.08
CA ASP A 117 26.71 -1.86 15.04
C ASP A 117 25.57 -0.91 15.49
N ASN A 118 24.60 -0.67 14.60
CA ASN A 118 23.40 0.10 14.90
C ASN A 118 22.13 -0.67 14.46
N ALA A 119 21.67 -1.53 15.36
CA ALA A 119 20.47 -2.35 15.14
C ALA A 119 19.21 -1.50 14.94
N ARG A 120 19.07 -0.35 15.62
CA ARG A 120 17.90 0.52 15.51
C ARG A 120 17.76 1.13 14.12
N LEU A 121 18.86 1.63 13.55
CA LEU A 121 18.88 2.09 12.16
C LEU A 121 18.51 0.96 11.19
N SER A 122 19.04 -0.24 11.42
CA SER A 122 18.76 -1.40 10.57
C SER A 122 17.30 -1.84 10.65
N LEU A 123 16.66 -1.76 11.82
CA LEU A 123 15.24 -2.03 12.00
C LEU A 123 14.36 -1.02 11.26
N GLU A 124 14.66 0.27 11.32
CA GLU A 124 13.90 1.28 10.55
C GLU A 124 14.09 1.10 9.04
N CYS A 125 15.31 0.75 8.60
CA CYS A 125 15.56 0.39 7.20
C CYS A 125 14.79 -0.88 6.80
N LEU A 126 14.70 -1.87 7.68
CA LEU A 126 13.95 -3.11 7.46
C LEU A 126 12.44 -2.83 7.34
N ALA A 127 11.88 -2.00 8.23
CA ALA A 127 10.49 -1.58 8.16
C ALA A 127 10.16 -0.92 6.81
N LEU A 128 11.07 -0.09 6.29
CA LEU A 128 10.93 0.54 4.97
C LEU A 128 11.02 -0.49 3.82
N VAL A 129 11.95 -1.45 3.90
CA VAL A 129 12.17 -2.48 2.86
C VAL A 129 11.06 -3.52 2.82
N THR A 130 10.53 -3.91 3.96
CA THR A 130 9.51 -4.95 4.08
C THR A 130 8.09 -4.37 4.04
N GLY A 131 7.93 -3.09 4.39
CA GLY A 131 6.64 -2.47 4.66
C GLY A 131 6.06 -2.83 6.02
N LEU A 132 6.72 -3.69 6.80
CA LEU A 132 6.26 -4.09 8.13
C LEU A 132 6.46 -2.93 9.10
N SER A 133 5.38 -2.49 9.75
CA SER A 133 5.40 -1.37 10.70
C SER A 133 5.94 -0.05 10.11
N TYR A 134 5.74 0.18 8.80
CA TYR A 134 6.17 1.41 8.14
C TYR A 134 5.23 2.58 8.48
N CYS A 135 5.74 3.57 9.22
CA CYS A 135 4.97 4.73 9.67
C CYS A 135 4.93 5.90 8.68
N GLY A 136 5.37 5.72 7.44
CA GLY A 136 5.42 6.81 6.45
C GLY A 136 6.74 7.58 6.40
N ASP A 137 7.67 7.34 7.34
CA ASP A 137 8.97 8.01 7.42
C ASP A 137 9.80 7.84 6.13
N SER A 138 10.23 8.95 5.54
CA SER A 138 11.16 8.98 4.43
C SER A 138 12.57 8.59 4.85
N MET A 139 13.40 8.14 3.90
CA MET A 139 14.83 7.87 4.14
C MET A 139 15.59 9.09 4.67
N THR A 140 15.10 10.31 4.43
CA THR A 140 15.74 11.54 4.91
C THR A 140 15.44 11.77 6.39
N GLU A 141 14.21 11.50 6.83
CA GLU A 141 13.82 11.59 8.25
C GLU A 141 14.52 10.53 9.09
N ILE A 142 14.60 9.30 8.58
CA ILE A 142 15.40 8.22 9.21
C ILE A 142 16.86 8.65 9.31
N ALA A 143 17.44 9.21 8.24
CA ALA A 143 18.82 9.65 8.24
C ALA A 143 19.09 10.74 9.30
N ALA A 144 18.20 11.73 9.41
CA ALA A 144 18.29 12.80 10.39
C ALA A 144 18.22 12.25 11.83
N ARG A 145 17.28 11.34 12.11
CA ARG A 145 17.10 10.72 13.44
C ARG A 145 18.34 9.94 13.90
N HIS A 146 19.04 9.30 12.96
CA HIS A 146 20.21 8.46 13.24
C HIS A 146 21.56 9.18 13.01
N GLY A 147 21.56 10.46 12.65
CA GLY A 147 22.79 11.23 12.41
C GLY A 147 23.62 10.72 11.24
N VAL A 148 22.99 10.07 10.26
CA VAL A 148 23.66 9.50 9.08
C VAL A 148 23.22 10.22 7.80
N THR A 149 23.89 9.93 6.68
CA THR A 149 23.44 10.48 5.39
C THR A 149 22.29 9.67 4.81
N ARG A 150 21.40 10.30 4.05
CA ARG A 150 20.33 9.61 3.30
C ARG A 150 20.89 8.51 2.37
N ALA A 151 22.09 8.73 1.82
CA ALA A 151 22.77 7.72 0.99
C ALA A 151 23.15 6.47 1.79
N ALA A 152 23.57 6.63 3.05
CA ALA A 152 23.85 5.50 3.96
C ALA A 152 22.58 4.70 4.26
N VAL A 153 21.46 5.36 4.57
CA VAL A 153 20.15 4.70 4.75
C VAL A 153 19.75 3.94 3.49
N SER A 154 19.87 4.57 2.31
CA SER A 154 19.56 3.91 1.03
C SER A 154 20.48 2.73 0.76
N LYS A 155 21.76 2.78 1.15
CA LYS A 155 22.70 1.66 1.02
C LYS A 155 22.25 0.50 1.91
N ARG A 156 21.95 0.78 3.18
CA ARG A 156 21.52 -0.23 4.15
C ARG A 156 20.23 -0.94 3.73
N CYS A 157 19.24 -0.19 3.23
CA CYS A 157 18.01 -0.77 2.69
C CYS A 157 18.30 -1.78 1.57
N VAL A 158 19.28 -1.51 0.70
CA VAL A 158 19.67 -2.41 -0.40
C VAL A 158 20.37 -3.67 0.10
N GLU A 159 21.25 -3.53 1.10
CA GLU A 159 21.92 -4.66 1.72
C GLU A 159 20.88 -5.61 2.35
N LEU A 160 19.94 -5.08 3.12
CA LEU A 160 18.85 -5.85 3.74
C LEU A 160 17.95 -6.54 2.71
N SER A 161 17.54 -5.84 1.64
CA SER A 161 16.73 -6.49 0.57
C SER A 161 17.46 -7.67 -0.05
N ARG A 162 18.78 -7.58 -0.24
CA ARG A 162 19.58 -8.67 -0.80
C ARG A 162 19.75 -9.82 0.18
N ALA A 163 20.10 -9.53 1.43
CA ALA A 163 20.31 -10.53 2.47
C ALA A 163 19.05 -11.37 2.71
N LEU A 164 17.88 -10.74 2.66
CA LEU A 164 16.58 -11.39 2.87
C LEU A 164 15.93 -11.89 1.57
N ASN A 165 16.60 -11.74 0.42
CA ASN A 165 16.09 -12.09 -0.91
C ASN A 165 14.71 -11.47 -1.23
N LEU A 166 14.50 -10.22 -0.82
CA LEU A 166 13.26 -9.47 -1.00
C LEU A 166 13.31 -8.62 -2.28
N LYS A 167 12.17 -8.51 -2.96
CA LYS A 167 11.99 -7.47 -3.99
C LYS A 167 12.03 -6.09 -3.31
N PRO A 168 12.65 -5.07 -3.94
CA PRO A 168 12.64 -3.71 -3.38
C PRO A 168 11.20 -3.21 -3.23
N SER A 169 10.87 -2.65 -2.07
CA SER A 169 9.52 -2.13 -1.78
C SER A 169 9.17 -0.91 -2.64
N ARG A 170 7.88 -0.53 -2.66
CA ARG A 170 7.39 0.71 -3.29
C ARG A 170 8.13 1.96 -2.80
N ALA A 171 8.56 2.00 -1.54
CA ALA A 171 9.33 3.09 -0.98
C ALA A 171 10.77 3.18 -1.55
N MET A 172 11.22 2.15 -2.25
CA MET A 172 12.52 2.08 -2.90
C MET A 172 12.41 2.25 -4.42
N ARG A 173 13.29 3.07 -4.98
CA ARG A 173 13.44 3.13 -6.45
C ARG A 173 13.83 1.75 -7.00
N SER A 174 13.24 1.37 -8.11
CA SER A 174 13.52 0.09 -8.79
C SER A 174 14.99 -0.05 -9.19
N ILE A 175 15.44 -1.29 -9.33
CA ILE A 175 16.82 -1.61 -9.74
C ILE A 175 17.13 -0.99 -11.11
N SER A 176 16.18 -1.05 -12.05
CA SER A 176 16.31 -0.45 -13.39
C SER A 176 16.48 1.08 -13.33
N ALA A 177 15.64 1.77 -12.55
CA ALA A 177 15.75 3.23 -12.38
C ALA A 177 17.12 3.64 -11.81
N ARG A 178 17.65 2.85 -10.86
CA ARG A 178 18.98 3.11 -10.26
C ARG A 178 20.11 2.90 -11.26
N GLN A 179 20.04 1.87 -12.10
CA GLN A 179 21.05 1.63 -13.16
C GLN A 179 21.03 2.76 -14.19
N SER A 180 19.84 3.24 -14.57
CA SER A 180 19.69 4.40 -15.46
C SER A 180 20.35 5.65 -14.88
N TYR A 181 20.06 6.00 -13.62
CA TYR A 181 20.70 7.16 -12.98
C TYR A 181 22.20 7.01 -12.81
N ARG A 182 22.70 5.81 -12.51
CA ARG A 182 24.14 5.54 -12.43
C ARG A 182 24.80 5.81 -13.78
N ARG A 183 24.25 5.28 -14.87
CA ARG A 183 24.76 5.49 -16.23
C ARG A 183 24.72 6.97 -16.62
N ALA A 184 23.62 7.66 -16.37
CA ALA A 184 23.49 9.09 -16.63
C ALA A 184 24.52 9.92 -15.86
N ARG A 185 24.75 9.60 -14.58
CA ARG A 185 25.73 10.29 -13.74
C ARG A 185 27.17 10.04 -14.20
N LEU A 186 27.51 8.80 -14.57
CA LEU A 186 28.84 8.48 -15.12
C LEU A 186 29.08 9.22 -16.43
N LYS A 187 28.08 9.29 -17.31
CA LYS A 187 28.15 10.06 -18.56
C LYS A 187 28.43 11.54 -18.28
N HIS A 188 27.68 12.15 -17.36
CA HIS A 188 27.89 13.54 -16.96
C HIS A 188 29.29 13.80 -16.40
N LEU A 189 29.82 12.91 -15.54
CA LEU A 189 31.17 13.01 -15.00
C LEU A 189 32.25 12.86 -16.09
N SER A 190 32.05 11.96 -17.06
CA SER A 190 32.98 11.78 -18.18
C SER A 190 32.97 12.91 -19.20
N THR A 191 31.91 13.73 -19.25
CA THR A 191 31.80 14.88 -20.17
C THR A 191 32.34 16.18 -19.54
N GLN A 192 32.61 16.19 -18.24
CA GLN A 192 33.18 17.34 -17.51
C GLN A 192 34.70 17.26 -17.31
N VAL A 193 35.36 16.23 -17.85
CA VAL A 193 36.82 16.06 -17.92
C VAL A 193 37.26 16.32 -19.35
#